data_AF-A0A8H9TTY5-F1
#
_entry.id   AF-A0A8H9TTY5-F1
#
_cell.length_a   1.000
_cell.length_b   1.000
_cell.length_c   1.000
_cell.angle_alpha   90.00
_cell.angle_beta   90.00
_cell.angle_gamma   90.00
#
_symmetry.space_group_name_H-M   'P 1'
#
loop_
_entity.id
_entity.type
_entity.pdbx_description
1 polymer ?
#
loop_
_entity_poly.entity_id
_entity_poly.type
_entity_poly.pdbx_seq_one_letter_code
_entity_poly.pdbx_strand_id
1 'polypeptide(L)' 'MRLFNPETLTEVIPGIHSTEGAIELPDDNWFFTATEIPDGKMLAVNENGEPILIDIMQPEA' A
#
# COMPACT_ATOMS: atom_id res chain seq x y z
N MET A 1 -7.92 -13.05 2.30
CA MET A 1 -6.64 -12.45 1.85
C MET A 1 -6.92 -11.64 0.60
N ARG A 2 -6.37 -10.42 0.53
CA ARG A 2 -6.46 -9.51 -0.62
C ARG A 2 -5.06 -9.22 -1.14
N LEU A 3 -4.98 -8.84 -2.42
CA LEU A 3 -3.71 -8.66 -3.10
C LEU A 3 -3.33 -7.18 -3.17
N PHE A 4 -2.08 -6.87 -2.85
CA PHE A 4 -1.49 -5.54 -2.96
C PHE A 4 -0.34 -5.55 -3.95
N ASN A 5 -0.26 -4.53 -4.80
CA ASN A 5 0.86 -4.35 -5.72
C ASN A 5 1.88 -3.36 -5.12
N PRO A 6 3.09 -3.81 -4.76
CA PRO A 6 4.12 -2.94 -4.18
C PRO A 6 4.71 -1.94 -5.16
N GLU A 7 4.62 -2.18 -6.46
CA GLU A 7 5.15 -1.27 -7.49
C GLU A 7 4.19 -0.11 -7.76
N THR A 8 2.89 -0.40 -7.84
CA THR A 8 1.87 0.61 -8.15
C THR A 8 1.21 1.19 -6.91
N LEU A 9 1.45 0.60 -5.73
CA LEU A 9 0.85 0.99 -4.45
C LEU A 9 -0.69 0.92 -4.44
N THR A 10 -1.26 -0.06 -5.16
CA THR A 10 -2.71 -0.23 -5.31
C THR A 10 -3.15 -1.64 -4.98
N GLU A 11 -4.44 -1.80 -4.70
CA GLU A 11 -5.05 -3.12 -4.65
C GLU A 11 -5.08 -3.81 -6.03
N VAL A 12 -4.81 -5.10 -6.03
CA VAL A 12 -4.90 -5.97 -7.20
C VAL A 12 -6.23 -6.74 -7.15
N ILE A 13 -7.04 -6.59 -8.19
CA ILE A 13 -8.31 -7.31 -8.35
C ILE A 13 -8.09 -8.44 -9.38
N PRO A 14 -8.06 -9.72 -8.97
CA PRO A 14 -7.90 -10.84 -9.89
C PRO A 14 -8.93 -10.83 -11.01
N GLY A 15 -8.48 -11.07 -12.24
CA GLY A 15 -9.33 -11.01 -13.44
C GLY A 15 -9.49 -9.61 -14.02
N ILE A 16 -9.02 -8.56 -13.34
CA ILE A 16 -8.93 -7.18 -13.86
C ILE A 16 -7.47 -6.73 -13.95
N HIS A 17 -6.72 -6.87 -12.86
CA HIS A 17 -5.30 -6.52 -12.77
C HIS A 17 -4.42 -7.77 -12.93
N SER A 18 -3.18 -7.60 -13.39
CA SER A 18 -2.16 -8.65 -13.27
C SER A 18 -1.88 -8.94 -11.80
N THR A 19 -1.73 -10.21 -11.45
CA THR A 19 -1.34 -10.66 -10.10
C THR A 19 0.17 -10.87 -9.97
N GLU A 20 0.94 -10.66 -11.04
CA GLU A 20 2.40 -10.79 -11.01
C GLU A 20 3.02 -9.73 -10.09
N GLY A 21 3.92 -10.15 -9.20
CA GLY A 21 4.56 -9.27 -8.22
C GLY A 21 3.66 -8.80 -7.08
N ALA A 22 2.38 -9.19 -7.06
CA ALA A 22 1.47 -8.87 -5.97
C ALA A 22 1.78 -9.71 -4.72
N ILE A 23 1.55 -9.13 -3.56
CA ILE A 23 1.65 -9.81 -2.27
C ILE A 23 0.27 -10.02 -1.64
N GLU A 24 0.13 -11.08 -0.86
CA GLU A 24 -1.09 -11.36 -0.10
C GLU A 24 -1.04 -10.69 1.27
N LEU A 25 -2.11 -9.98 1.59
CA LEU A 25 -2.31 -9.33 2.87
C LEU A 25 -3.66 -9.76 3.49
N PRO A 26 -3.78 -9.72 4.83
CA PRO A 26 -5.07 -9.91 5.51
C PRO A 26 -6.14 -8.94 4.99
N ASP A 27 -7.40 -9.39 4.97
CA ASP A 27 -8.52 -8.58 4.45
C ASP A 27 -8.82 -7.35 5.31
N ASP A 28 -8.41 -7.42 6.58
CA ASP A 28 -8.49 -6.36 7.59
C ASP A 28 -7.20 -5.54 7.70
N ASN A 29 -6.25 -5.72 6.79
CA ASN A 29 -5.08 -4.87 6.72
C ASN A 29 -5.51 -3.41 6.48
N TRP A 30 -4.89 -2.48 7.22
CA TRP A 30 -5.22 -1.06 7.20
C TRP A 30 -5.25 -0.46 5.78
N PHE A 31 -4.41 -0.95 4.87
CA PHE A 31 -4.36 -0.48 3.48
C PHE A 31 -5.70 -0.65 2.76
N PHE A 32 -6.47 -1.69 3.08
CA PHE A 32 -7.74 -2.00 2.44
C PHE A 32 -8.96 -1.40 3.16
N THR A 33 -8.81 -1.04 4.42
CA THR A 33 -9.91 -0.57 5.27
C THR A 33 -9.88 0.94 5.52
N ALA A 34 -8.70 1.57 5.43
CA ALA A 34 -8.57 3.01 5.55
C ALA A 34 -9.16 3.71 4.31
N THR A 35 -9.89 4.81 4.55
CA THR A 35 -10.48 5.62 3.47
C THR A 35 -9.51 6.69 2.96
N GLU A 36 -8.52 7.07 3.76
CA GLU A 36 -7.53 8.10 3.46
C GLU A 36 -6.20 7.82 4.16
N ILE A 37 -5.11 8.35 3.59
CA ILE A 37 -3.80 8.37 4.24
C ILE A 37 -3.79 9.52 5.27
N PRO A 38 -3.36 9.30 6.52
CA PRO A 38 -3.31 10.35 7.52
C PRO A 38 -2.46 11.56 7.08
N ASP A 39 -2.85 12.75 7.52
CA ASP A 39 -2.10 13.98 7.26
C ASP A 39 -0.63 13.86 7.70
N GLY A 40 0.28 14.36 6.86
CA GLY A 40 1.72 14.30 7.09
C GLY A 40 2.33 12.90 6.88
N LYS A 41 1.55 11.90 6.50
CA LYS A 41 2.03 10.58 6.11
C LYS A 41 1.94 10.38 4.59
N MET A 42 2.77 9.47 4.08
CA MET A 42 2.65 8.95 2.74
C MET A 42 2.73 7.42 2.75
N LEU A 43 2.00 6.80 1.82
CA LEU A 43 2.09 5.38 1.56
C LEU A 43 3.45 5.06 0.91
N ALA A 44 4.12 4.05 1.45
CA ALA A 44 5.36 3.50 0.93
C ALA A 44 5.34 1.97 1.10
N VAL A 45 6.44 1.33 0.70
CA VAL A 45 6.60 -0.13 0.77
C VAL A 45 7.88 -0.46 1.51
N ASN A 46 7.80 -1.44 2.41
CA ASN A 46 8.98 -1.96 3.12
C ASN A 46 9.76 -2.98 2.27
N GLU A 47 10.87 -3.50 2.79
CA GLU A 47 11.71 -4.49 2.09
C GLU A 47 10.98 -5.80 1.73
N ASN A 48 9.86 -6.10 2.40
CA ASN A 48 9.05 -7.29 2.15
C ASN A 48 7.94 -7.05 1.11
N GLY A 49 7.81 -5.84 0.56
CA GLY A 49 6.72 -5.50 -0.35
C GLY A 49 5.42 -5.05 0.36
N GLU A 50 5.41 -4.96 1.69
CA GLU A 50 4.20 -4.63 2.45
C GLU A 50 3.98 -3.11 2.54
N PRO A 51 2.72 -2.65 2.52
CA PRO A 51 2.40 -1.25 2.63
C PRO A 51 2.72 -0.73 4.04
N ILE A 52 3.44 0.39 4.10
CA ILE A 52 3.78 1.12 5.33
C ILE A 52 3.45 2.60 5.17
N LEU A 53 3.31 3.29 6.29
CA LEU A 53 3.21 4.76 6.33
C LEU A 53 4.54 5.35 6.77
N ILE A 54 5.07 6.29 5.99
CA ILE A 54 6.26 7.07 6.34
C ILE A 54 5.89 8.54 6.49
N ASP A 55 6.67 9.28 7.26
CA ASP A 55 6.50 10.73 7.42
C ASP A 55 6.92 11.46 6.14
N ILE A 56 6.10 12.41 5.71
CA ILE A 56 6.49 13.37 4.68
C ILE A 56 7.49 14.32 5.32
N MET A 57 8.78 14.11 5.08
CA MET A 57 9.79 15.10 5.43
C MET A 57 9.52 16.35 4.58
N GLN A 58 8.91 17.37 5.19
CA GLN A 58 8.84 18.69 4.58
C GLN A 58 10.28 19.24 4.49
N PRO A 59 10.78 19.64 3.32
CA PRO A 59 12.01 20.43 3.28
C PRO A 59 11.78 21.71 4.10
N GLU A 60 12.65 21.98 5.07
CA GLU A 60 12.68 23.28 5.76
C GLU A 60 12.82 24.38 4.70
N ALA A 61 11.88 25.32 4.71
CA ALA A 61 11.81 26.43 3.76
C ALA A 61 12.85 27.51 4.05
#